data_AF-A0A527HD47-F1
#
_entry.id   AF-A0A527HD47-F1
#
_cell.length_a   1.000
_cell.length_b   1.000
_cell.length_c   1.000
_cell.angle_alpha   90.00
_cell.angle_beta   90.00
_cell.angle_gamma   90.00
#
_symmetry.space_group_name_H-M   'P 1'
#
loop_
_entity.id
_entity.type
_entity.pdbx_description
1 polymer ?
#
loop_
_entity_poly.entity_id
_entity_poly.type
_entity_poly.pdbx_seq_one_letter_code
_entity_poly.pdbx_strand_id
1 'polypeptide(L)'
;MAGTMLAIWTTLAQAHQEPAEAASGSNPLADKVRAANSRFIDVKTAVSEGYSPIPCASGITGGAMGIHYVNGRYLNDDKIDIARPEAVMYEPLADGALKLVAVEYITSKGPASLDGQLFNFNSAPNRYGLGEFYELHVWAWKGNPTGTFADMNPKVSCEHAMAPSQ
;
A
#
# COMPACT_ATOMS: atom_id res chain seq x y z
N MET A 1 77.63 10.79 -7.29
CA MET A 1 76.36 11.55 -7.17
C MET A 1 75.24 10.55 -7.40
N ALA A 2 74.24 10.55 -6.52
CA ALA A 2 73.29 9.46 -6.27
C ALA A 2 72.33 9.19 -7.44
N GLY A 3 72.04 7.92 -7.68
CA GLY A 3 70.96 7.46 -8.57
C GLY A 3 69.70 7.18 -7.77
N THR A 4 68.59 7.80 -8.17
CA THR A 4 67.29 7.69 -7.48
C THR A 4 66.45 6.61 -8.16
N MET A 5 66.11 5.55 -7.43
CA MET A 5 65.12 4.54 -7.85
C MET A 5 63.71 5.09 -7.61
N LEU A 6 62.87 5.13 -8.65
CA LEU A 6 61.43 5.36 -8.51
C LEU A 6 60.72 4.01 -8.31
N ALA A 7 60.15 3.82 -7.13
CA ALA A 7 59.25 2.70 -6.84
C ALA A 7 57.84 3.03 -7.34
N ILE A 8 57.30 2.19 -8.23
CA ILE A 8 55.94 2.32 -8.76
C ILE A 8 55.00 1.56 -7.83
N TRP A 9 54.10 2.26 -7.15
CA TRP A 9 53.07 1.65 -6.32
C TRP A 9 51.83 1.41 -7.19
N THR A 10 51.53 0.15 -7.50
CA THR A 10 50.29 -0.27 -8.16
C THR A 10 49.16 -0.30 -7.12
N THR A 11 48.29 0.71 -7.15
CA THR A 11 47.01 0.67 -6.41
C THR A 11 46.04 -0.28 -7.10
N LEU A 12 45.67 -1.38 -6.44
CA LEU A 12 44.53 -2.20 -6.86
C LEU A 12 43.25 -1.38 -6.71
N ALA A 13 42.54 -1.14 -7.82
CA ALA A 13 41.20 -0.59 -7.78
C ALA A 13 40.23 -1.66 -7.25
N GLN A 14 39.81 -1.52 -5.99
CA GLN A 14 38.66 -2.25 -5.48
C GLN A 14 37.39 -1.66 -6.11
N ALA A 15 36.78 -2.41 -7.03
CA ALA A 15 35.41 -2.14 -7.47
C ALA A 15 34.48 -2.27 -6.24
N HIS A 16 34.04 -1.14 -5.70
CA HIS A 16 32.93 -1.11 -4.77
C HIS A 16 31.69 -1.51 -5.57
N GLN A 17 31.22 -2.74 -5.38
CA GLN A 17 29.83 -3.06 -5.65
C GLN A 17 29.02 -2.39 -4.55
N GLU A 18 28.49 -1.20 -4.84
CA GLU A 18 27.46 -0.62 -3.99
C GLU A 18 26.25 -1.58 -4.01
N PRO A 19 25.76 -2.03 -2.85
CA PRO A 19 24.50 -2.73 -2.81
C PRO A 19 23.43 -1.80 -3.38
N ALA A 20 22.61 -2.32 -4.31
CA ALA A 20 21.43 -1.61 -4.78
C ALA A 20 20.49 -1.41 -3.60
N GLU A 21 20.58 -0.23 -2.99
CA GLU A 21 19.64 0.25 -2.00
C GLU A 21 18.29 0.33 -2.70
N ALA A 22 17.37 -0.56 -2.34
CA ALA A 22 16.00 -0.49 -2.82
C ALA A 22 15.47 0.88 -2.43
N ALA A 23 15.36 1.77 -3.43
CA ALA A 23 14.96 3.14 -3.23
C ALA A 23 13.64 3.15 -2.45
N SER A 24 13.73 3.50 -1.16
CA SER A 24 12.59 3.99 -0.40
C SER A 24 12.34 5.44 -0.87
N GLY A 25 12.13 5.59 -2.18
CA GLY A 25 11.93 6.87 -2.83
C GLY A 25 10.54 7.38 -2.50
N SER A 26 10.44 8.69 -2.28
CA SER A 26 9.16 9.39 -2.24
C SER A 26 8.32 9.01 -3.45
N ASN A 27 7.09 8.55 -3.23
CA ASN A 27 6.11 8.32 -4.28
C ASN A 27 5.11 9.48 -4.23
N PRO A 28 5.09 10.38 -5.24
CA PRO A 28 4.28 11.59 -5.17
C PRO A 28 2.78 11.35 -4.95
N LEU A 29 2.22 10.29 -5.54
CA LEU A 29 0.81 9.94 -5.31
C LEU A 29 0.60 9.42 -3.89
N ALA A 30 1.46 8.53 -3.39
CA ALA A 30 1.37 8.07 -2.01
C ALA A 30 1.52 9.21 -0.99
N ASP A 31 2.34 10.22 -1.29
CA ASP A 31 2.51 11.40 -0.44
C ASP A 31 1.25 12.28 -0.43
N LYS A 32 0.62 12.51 -1.59
CA LYS A 32 -0.67 13.21 -1.68
C LYS A 32 -1.78 12.45 -0.95
N VAL A 33 -1.84 11.13 -1.13
CA VAL A 33 -2.79 10.27 -0.44
C VAL A 33 -2.62 10.35 1.08
N ARG A 34 -1.37 10.27 1.55
CA ARG A 34 -1.04 10.41 2.97
C ARG A 34 -1.50 11.76 3.51
N ALA A 35 -1.19 12.84 2.79
CA ALA A 35 -1.57 14.20 3.18
C ALA A 35 -3.10 14.38 3.26
N ALA A 36 -3.85 13.86 2.29
CA ALA A 36 -5.31 13.98 2.25
C ALA A 36 -6.03 13.16 3.32
N ASN A 37 -5.45 12.02 3.75
CA ASN A 37 -6.16 10.99 4.50
C ASN A 37 -5.59 10.71 5.91
N SER A 38 -4.62 11.49 6.39
CA SER A 38 -3.99 11.28 7.71
C SER A 38 -4.98 11.36 8.90
N ARG A 39 -6.16 11.94 8.71
CA ARG A 39 -7.26 11.92 9.70
C ARG A 39 -7.74 10.50 10.05
N PHE A 40 -7.54 9.54 9.15
CA PHE A 40 -7.88 8.12 9.38
C PHE A 40 -6.81 7.35 10.16
N ILE A 41 -5.75 8.01 10.65
CA ILE A 41 -4.85 7.36 11.61
C ILE A 41 -5.65 6.89 12.85
N ASP A 42 -6.66 7.68 13.26
CA ASP A 42 -7.68 7.20 14.19
C ASP A 42 -8.83 6.53 13.41
N VAL A 43 -8.98 5.22 13.60
CA VAL A 43 -10.05 4.44 12.98
C VAL A 43 -11.45 4.95 13.33
N LYS A 44 -11.62 5.62 14.47
CA LYS A 44 -12.90 6.24 14.84
C LYS A 44 -13.34 7.29 13.82
N THR A 45 -12.40 7.98 13.20
CA THR A 45 -12.69 8.93 12.10
C THR A 45 -13.33 8.18 10.92
N ALA A 46 -12.75 7.06 10.50
CA ALA A 46 -13.31 6.24 9.41
C ALA A 46 -14.73 5.76 9.75
N VAL A 47 -14.93 5.23 10.96
CA VAL A 47 -16.27 4.82 11.42
C VAL A 47 -17.25 5.99 11.42
N SER A 48 -16.85 7.16 11.92
CA SER A 48 -17.70 8.36 11.94
C SER A 48 -18.04 8.90 10.55
N GLU A 49 -17.15 8.69 9.57
CA GLU A 49 -17.36 9.05 8.16
C GLU A 49 -18.15 7.98 7.39
N GLY A 50 -18.62 6.92 8.06
CA GLY A 50 -19.50 5.89 7.49
C GLY A 50 -18.78 4.68 6.88
N TYR A 51 -17.49 4.49 7.18
CA TYR A 51 -16.77 3.30 6.75
C TYR A 51 -17.03 2.13 7.72
N SER A 52 -17.23 0.93 7.18
CA SER A 52 -17.49 -0.30 7.95
C SER A 52 -16.48 -1.41 7.63
N PRO A 53 -16.01 -2.18 8.62
CA PRO A 53 -14.99 -3.20 8.40
C PRO A 53 -15.54 -4.42 7.66
N ILE A 54 -14.70 -5.02 6.82
CA ILE A 54 -14.85 -6.39 6.31
C ILE A 54 -13.74 -7.28 6.89
N PRO A 55 -13.88 -8.62 6.86
CA PRO A 55 -12.85 -9.52 7.35
C PRO A 55 -11.46 -9.25 6.75
N CYS A 56 -10.41 -9.42 7.56
CA CYS A 56 -9.03 -9.21 7.14
C CYS A 56 -8.66 -10.15 5.99
N ALA A 57 -8.02 -9.62 4.95
CA ALA A 57 -7.68 -10.38 3.76
C ALA A 57 -6.19 -10.72 3.70
N SER A 58 -5.87 -12.01 3.89
CA SER A 58 -4.52 -12.56 3.75
C SER A 58 -4.22 -13.00 2.31
N GLY A 59 -2.95 -12.88 1.90
CA GLY A 59 -2.45 -13.40 0.63
C GLY A 59 -2.16 -14.91 0.72
N ILE A 60 -2.42 -15.64 -0.37
CA ILE A 60 -2.16 -17.09 -0.45
C ILE A 60 -0.66 -17.41 -0.31
N THR A 61 0.19 -16.50 -0.78
CA THR A 61 1.66 -16.62 -0.72
C THR A 61 2.26 -15.89 0.47
N GLY A 62 1.45 -15.55 1.49
CA GLY A 62 1.85 -14.70 2.61
C GLY A 62 1.59 -13.21 2.38
N GLY A 63 1.77 -12.43 3.44
CA GLY A 63 1.35 -11.02 3.48
C GLY A 63 -0.17 -10.87 3.60
N ALA A 64 -0.62 -9.62 3.58
CA ALA A 64 -2.03 -9.28 3.67
C ALA A 64 -2.31 -7.93 3.05
N MET A 65 -3.59 -7.70 2.76
CA MET A 65 -4.14 -6.38 2.48
C MET A 65 -4.50 -5.67 3.80
N GLY A 66 -4.91 -6.45 4.81
CA GLY A 66 -5.40 -5.93 6.10
C GLY A 66 -6.92 -5.92 6.18
N ILE A 67 -7.45 -5.23 7.18
CA ILE A 67 -8.88 -5.00 7.38
C ILE A 67 -9.27 -3.77 6.56
N HIS A 68 -10.14 -3.95 5.57
CA HIS A 68 -10.71 -2.83 4.83
C HIS A 68 -11.91 -2.31 5.59
N TYR A 69 -11.87 -1.02 5.91
CA TYR A 69 -13.04 -0.25 6.27
C TYR A 69 -13.55 0.38 4.99
N VAL A 70 -14.74 -0.01 4.54
CA VAL A 70 -15.31 0.35 3.23
C VAL A 70 -16.44 1.35 3.41
N ASN A 71 -16.48 2.39 2.58
CA ASN A 71 -17.60 3.31 2.53
C ASN A 71 -18.54 2.94 1.39
N GLY A 72 -19.69 2.34 1.73
CA GLY A 72 -20.67 1.91 0.73
C GLY A 72 -21.25 3.05 -0.11
N ARG A 73 -21.25 4.30 0.38
CA ARG A 73 -21.71 5.44 -0.44
C ARG A 73 -20.71 5.76 -1.54
N TYR A 74 -19.42 5.81 -1.23
CA TYR A 74 -18.37 6.11 -2.22
C TYR A 74 -18.23 4.97 -3.22
N LEU A 75 -18.31 3.71 -2.76
CA LEU A 75 -18.28 2.54 -3.63
C LEU A 75 -19.38 2.55 -4.71
N ASN A 76 -20.53 3.18 -4.43
CA ASN A 76 -21.68 3.21 -5.34
C ASN A 76 -21.81 4.50 -6.16
N ASP A 77 -20.91 5.49 -6.00
CA ASP A 77 -20.99 6.74 -6.76
C ASP A 77 -20.06 6.81 -7.98
N ASP A 78 -19.20 5.79 -8.16
CA ASP A 78 -18.19 5.63 -9.21
C ASP A 78 -17.17 6.77 -9.32
N LYS A 79 -17.02 7.62 -8.30
CA LYS A 79 -16.09 8.75 -8.32
C LYS A 79 -14.80 8.37 -7.63
N ILE A 80 -13.69 8.73 -8.25
CA ILE A 80 -12.38 8.66 -7.62
C ILE A 80 -12.04 10.05 -7.07
N ASP A 81 -11.99 10.17 -5.76
CA ASP A 81 -11.57 11.37 -5.03
C ASP A 81 -10.47 11.00 -4.03
N ILE A 82 -9.30 11.61 -4.19
CA ILE A 82 -8.12 11.33 -3.36
C ILE A 82 -8.36 11.54 -1.86
N ALA A 83 -9.31 12.38 -1.46
CA ALA A 83 -9.64 12.62 -0.05
C ALA A 83 -10.75 11.72 0.49
N ARG A 84 -11.40 10.94 -0.39
CA ARG A 84 -12.53 10.06 -0.08
C ARG A 84 -12.34 8.71 -0.76
N PRO A 85 -11.32 7.93 -0.33
CA PRO A 85 -11.12 6.59 -0.87
C PRO A 85 -12.32 5.68 -0.58
N GLU A 86 -12.58 4.70 -1.43
CA GLU A 86 -13.64 3.72 -1.23
C GLU A 86 -13.36 2.80 -0.05
N ALA A 87 -12.08 2.51 0.23
CA ALA A 87 -11.66 1.84 1.45
C ALA A 87 -10.42 2.45 2.11
N VAL A 88 -10.38 2.32 3.43
CA VAL A 88 -9.22 2.62 4.28
C VAL A 88 -8.77 1.34 4.95
N MET A 89 -7.47 1.07 4.96
CA MET A 89 -6.94 -0.25 5.29
C MET A 89 -6.12 -0.20 6.57
N TYR A 90 -6.43 -1.11 7.50
CA TYR A 90 -5.76 -1.20 8.78
C TYR A 90 -5.12 -2.57 9.00
N GLU A 91 -3.94 -2.56 9.61
CA GLU A 91 -3.31 -3.75 10.17
C GLU A 91 -3.71 -3.90 11.64
N PRO A 92 -4.26 -5.06 12.05
CA PRO A 92 -4.52 -5.34 13.45
C PRO A 92 -3.21 -5.65 14.20
N LEU A 93 -3.04 -5.02 15.35
CA LEU A 93 -1.90 -5.20 16.24
C LEU A 93 -2.24 -6.11 17.43
N ALA A 94 -1.21 -6.65 18.09
CA ALA A 94 -1.36 -7.60 19.20
C ALA A 94 -2.12 -7.04 20.41
N ASP A 95 -2.12 -5.72 20.61
CA ASP A 95 -2.84 -5.02 21.68
C ASP A 95 -4.29 -4.68 21.30
N GLY A 96 -4.75 -5.12 20.13
CA GLY A 96 -6.07 -4.83 19.60
C GLY A 96 -6.17 -3.47 18.90
N ALA A 97 -5.09 -2.69 18.85
CA ALA A 97 -5.08 -1.44 18.08
C ALA A 97 -5.09 -1.72 16.57
N LEU A 98 -5.61 -0.75 15.82
CA LEU A 98 -5.62 -0.77 14.35
C LEU A 98 -4.65 0.28 13.83
N LYS A 99 -3.66 -0.15 13.06
CA LYS A 99 -2.68 0.73 12.44
C LYS A 99 -3.06 1.00 10.99
N LEU A 100 -3.24 2.28 10.64
CA LEU A 100 -3.43 2.66 9.24
C LEU A 100 -2.21 2.28 8.40
N VAL A 101 -2.43 1.55 7.31
CA VAL A 101 -1.35 1.07 6.42
C VAL A 101 -1.48 1.54 4.98
N ALA A 102 -2.71 1.68 4.48
CA ALA A 102 -3.01 2.02 3.09
C ALA A 102 -4.45 2.57 2.93
N VAL A 103 -4.76 2.99 1.71
CA VAL A 103 -6.13 3.19 1.22
C VAL A 103 -6.30 2.45 -0.11
N GLU A 104 -7.54 2.25 -0.51
CA GLU A 104 -7.91 1.65 -1.77
C GLU A 104 -8.97 2.52 -2.47
N TYR A 105 -8.76 2.73 -3.77
CA TYR A 105 -9.73 3.38 -4.65
C TYR A 105 -10.40 2.33 -5.53
N ILE A 106 -11.71 2.38 -5.68
CA ILE A 106 -12.49 1.38 -6.40
C ILE A 106 -13.53 2.06 -7.28
N THR A 107 -13.68 1.60 -8.52
CA THR A 107 -14.76 2.05 -9.40
C THR A 107 -15.21 0.96 -10.36
N SER A 108 -16.50 0.93 -10.70
CA SER A 108 -17.01 0.04 -11.75
C SER A 108 -16.75 0.57 -13.17
N LYS A 109 -16.31 1.82 -13.30
CA LYS A 109 -16.05 2.48 -14.58
C LYS A 109 -14.57 2.45 -14.92
N GLY A 110 -14.23 2.09 -16.15
CA GLY A 110 -12.86 2.20 -16.59
C GLY A 110 -12.63 2.27 -18.10
N PRO A 111 -11.35 2.31 -18.52
CA PRO A 111 -10.15 2.23 -17.66
C PRO A 111 -10.05 3.40 -16.68
N ALA A 112 -9.56 3.14 -15.47
CA ALA A 112 -9.46 4.13 -14.39
C ALA A 112 -7.98 4.44 -14.05
N SER A 113 -7.74 5.66 -13.59
CA SER A 113 -6.43 6.10 -13.10
C SER A 113 -6.56 7.24 -12.09
N LEU A 114 -5.57 7.38 -11.23
CA LEU A 114 -5.44 8.50 -10.28
C LEU A 114 -4.04 9.08 -10.42
N ASP A 115 -3.92 10.37 -10.73
CA ASP A 115 -2.64 11.04 -11.02
C ASP A 115 -1.76 10.27 -12.03
N GLY A 116 -2.38 9.63 -13.03
CA GLY A 116 -1.69 8.84 -14.05
C GLY A 116 -1.30 7.41 -13.61
N GLN A 117 -1.50 7.04 -12.34
CA GLN A 117 -1.37 5.65 -11.91
C GLN A 117 -2.60 4.86 -12.32
N LEU A 118 -2.41 3.84 -13.16
CA LEU A 118 -3.48 2.96 -13.63
C LEU A 118 -3.98 2.05 -12.49
N PHE A 119 -5.27 1.74 -12.56
CA PHE A 119 -5.94 0.80 -11.66
C PHE A 119 -5.84 -0.62 -12.21
N ASN A 120 -5.76 -1.60 -11.31
CA ASN A 120 -5.83 -3.02 -11.64
C ASN A 120 -7.27 -3.39 -11.98
N PHE A 121 -7.46 -4.20 -13.02
CA PHE A 121 -8.78 -4.69 -13.42
C PHE A 121 -9.09 -6.03 -12.76
N ASN A 122 -10.25 -6.11 -12.11
CA ASN A 122 -10.83 -7.32 -11.56
C ASN A 122 -12.04 -7.73 -12.40
N SER A 123 -11.96 -8.89 -13.06
CA SER A 123 -13.06 -9.41 -13.87
C SER A 123 -14.21 -9.99 -13.03
N ALA A 124 -15.37 -10.20 -13.65
CA ALA A 124 -16.45 -11.01 -13.10
C ALA A 124 -16.45 -12.42 -13.72
N PRO A 125 -16.74 -13.49 -12.95
CA PRO A 125 -16.93 -13.49 -11.50
C PRO A 125 -15.61 -13.32 -10.73
N ASN A 126 -15.67 -12.65 -9.57
CA ASN A 126 -14.54 -12.53 -8.65
C ASN A 126 -14.89 -13.08 -7.26
N ARG A 127 -13.85 -13.24 -6.42
CA ARG A 127 -13.98 -13.76 -5.04
C ARG A 127 -14.86 -12.91 -4.12
N TYR A 128 -15.15 -11.67 -4.51
CA TYR A 128 -15.94 -10.73 -3.72
C TYR A 128 -17.43 -10.79 -4.05
N GLY A 129 -17.81 -11.52 -5.11
CA GLY A 129 -19.19 -11.57 -5.59
C GLY A 129 -19.67 -10.26 -6.22
N LEU A 130 -18.76 -9.36 -6.58
CA LEU A 130 -19.06 -8.11 -7.25
C LEU A 130 -19.07 -8.29 -8.78
N GLY A 131 -19.62 -7.30 -9.48
CA GLY A 131 -19.37 -7.14 -10.92
C GLY A 131 -17.89 -6.91 -11.23
N GLU A 132 -17.55 -6.66 -12.48
CA GLU A 132 -16.19 -6.23 -12.82
C GLU A 132 -15.90 -4.83 -12.27
N PHE A 133 -14.67 -4.57 -11.87
CA PHE A 133 -14.26 -3.28 -11.31
C PHE A 133 -12.78 -3.03 -11.48
N TYR A 134 -12.38 -1.79 -11.21
CA TYR A 134 -11.00 -1.33 -11.20
C TYR A 134 -10.63 -0.92 -9.79
N GLU A 135 -9.46 -1.33 -9.30
CA GLU A 135 -8.95 -0.97 -7.97
C GLU A 135 -7.54 -0.38 -8.02
N LEU A 136 -7.22 0.46 -7.04
CA LEU A 136 -5.85 0.91 -6.79
C LEU A 136 -5.58 0.95 -5.29
N HIS A 137 -4.77 -0.01 -4.86
CA HIS A 137 -4.11 0.02 -3.56
C HIS A 137 -3.05 1.12 -3.53
N VAL A 138 -3.00 1.92 -2.45
CA VAL A 138 -1.92 2.89 -2.21
C VAL A 138 -1.35 2.70 -0.81
N TRP A 139 -0.18 2.07 -0.73
CA TRP A 139 0.58 1.81 0.51
C TRP A 139 1.25 3.07 1.06
N ALA A 140 0.43 4.03 1.48
CA ALA A 140 0.87 5.34 1.91
C ALA A 140 1.45 5.39 3.32
N TRP A 141 1.20 4.43 4.23
CA TRP A 141 1.76 4.48 5.61
C TRP A 141 2.74 3.36 5.89
N LYS A 142 2.53 2.18 5.31
CA LYS A 142 3.42 1.04 5.47
C LYS A 142 4.09 0.69 4.15
N GLY A 143 5.39 1.00 4.05
CA GLY A 143 6.17 0.74 2.83
C GLY A 143 6.06 -0.71 2.38
N ASN A 144 5.89 -0.90 1.07
CA ASN A 144 5.68 -2.20 0.47
C ASN A 144 6.86 -2.59 -0.44
N PRO A 145 7.64 -3.63 -0.10
CA PRO A 145 8.79 -4.06 -0.91
C PRO A 145 8.39 -4.64 -2.28
N THR A 146 7.12 -5.00 -2.49
CA THR A 146 6.62 -5.46 -3.80
C THR A 146 6.08 -4.31 -4.67
N GLY A 147 6.04 -3.08 -4.13
CA GLY A 147 5.62 -1.88 -4.84
C GLY A 147 4.55 -1.08 -4.10
N THR A 148 4.60 0.25 -4.21
CA THR A 148 3.65 1.16 -3.54
C THR A 148 2.18 0.93 -3.91
N PHE A 149 1.92 0.28 -5.06
CA PHE A 149 0.59 0.03 -5.60
C PHE A 149 0.25 -1.45 -5.80
N ALA A 150 1.06 -2.37 -5.25
CA ALA A 150 0.79 -3.80 -5.35
C ALA A 150 -0.44 -4.17 -4.50
N ASP A 151 -1.25 -5.16 -4.90
CA ASP A 151 -2.47 -5.51 -4.15
C ASP A 151 -2.16 -6.04 -2.73
N MET A 152 -1.03 -6.75 -2.58
CA MET A 152 -0.61 -7.35 -1.32
C MET A 152 0.67 -6.71 -0.79
N ASN A 153 0.80 -6.66 0.54
CA ASN A 153 2.03 -6.26 1.20
C ASN A 153 2.56 -7.40 2.09
N PRO A 154 3.75 -7.96 1.82
CA PRO A 154 4.32 -9.05 2.61
C PRO A 154 4.71 -8.62 4.04
N LYS A 155 4.75 -7.31 4.32
CA LYS A 155 5.01 -6.80 5.67
C LYS A 155 3.75 -6.68 6.52
N VAL A 156 2.55 -6.81 5.95
CA VAL A 156 1.27 -6.71 6.68
C VAL A 156 0.81 -8.10 7.11
N SER A 157 0.24 -8.20 8.32
CA SER A 157 -0.32 -9.44 8.85
C SER A 157 -1.78 -9.29 9.29
N CYS A 158 -2.56 -10.36 9.14
CA CYS A 158 -3.90 -10.52 9.71
C CYS A 158 -3.91 -11.39 10.98
N GLU A 159 -2.76 -11.76 11.52
CA GLU A 159 -2.62 -12.68 12.66
C GLU A 159 -3.43 -12.24 13.89
N HIS A 160 -3.53 -10.93 14.12
CA HIS A 160 -4.25 -10.36 15.26
C HIS A 160 -5.64 -9.86 14.89
N ALA A 161 -6.14 -10.19 13.69
CA ALA A 161 -7.53 -9.93 13.35
C ALA A 161 -8.41 -10.77 14.28
N MET A 162 -9.25 -10.13 15.08
CA MET A 162 -10.25 -10.87 15.85
C MET A 162 -11.18 -11.58 14.87
N ALA A 163 -11.45 -12.86 15.10
CA ALA A 163 -12.53 -13.53 14.39
C ALA A 163 -13.83 -12.74 14.64
N PRO A 164 -14.70 -12.55 13.62
CA PRO A 164 -15.98 -11.91 13.86
C PRO A 164 -16.68 -12.64 15.01
N SER A 165 -17.04 -11.90 16.05
CA SER A 165 -17.86 -12.41 17.14
C SER A 165 -19.13 -13.00 16.52
N GLN A 166 -19.32 -14.30 16.72
CA GLN A 166 -20.58 -14.98 16.39
C GLN A 166 -21.72 -14.43 17.25
#